data_AF-A0A662KBC4-F1
#
_entry.id   AF-A0A662KBC4-F1
#
_cell.length_a   1.000
_cell.length_b   1.000
_cell.length_c   1.000
_cell.angle_alpha   90.00
_cell.angle_beta   90.00
_cell.angle_gamma   90.00
#
_symmetry.space_group_name_H-M   'P 1'
#
loop_
_entity.id
_entity.type
_entity.pdbx_description
1 polymer ?
#
loop_
_entity_poly.entity_id
_entity_poly.type
_entity_poly.pdbx_seq_one_letter_code
_entity_poly.pdbx_strand_id
1 'polypeptide(L)'
;MWIGVDDTDSLHGGCTTFVCYRIVERVIEEGYDIIGYPRLVRLNPNIPWKTRGNGAISLCVGRGRGRKVIIGGNEKEKFYGFLEGKGDAEISFLMKIVSEIIEEMAFEDANTNPGFVICKRKPPPSIYWKGVRGILTFEEIKKLLDELGALYGTYGNGRGIIGATASVSWRPRDRTYEIITYRYKEKWGTNRFVDDETTIAMDKECRSTFDNYDYDNKVNRIVPNSPCPVLYGIRGEKPEELIMAKEIVRSEPYLGWMIFETNQGTDDHLQKKKIKEIKPFESVIVRGTVTEEPYTIPGGHVFFKLSDSTGSITCAAFEPTKRFRNIVRGLKEGDVVEVYGGVHEMPFTINLEKLRIIKLKDVMIKLENPVCKLCGKHMKSAGKGKGYRCMKCGSRADESEARFRKMDRKLREGFYEVPVCARRHLSKPLKRLTKTVFN
;
A
#
# COMPACT_ATOMS: atom_id res chain seq x y z
N MET A 1 27.29 -2.81 11.25
CA MET A 1 27.20 -2.68 9.77
C MET A 1 25.76 -2.79 9.29
N TRP A 2 25.32 -1.92 8.39
CA TRP A 2 24.03 -2.05 7.70
C TRP A 2 24.21 -2.69 6.33
N ILE A 3 23.33 -3.63 6.00
CA ILE A 3 23.21 -4.26 4.70
C ILE A 3 21.85 -3.89 4.12
N GLY A 4 21.81 -3.44 2.87
CA GLY A 4 20.59 -3.28 2.09
C GLY A 4 20.65 -4.16 0.85
N VAL A 5 19.52 -4.74 0.44
CA VAL A 5 19.40 -5.54 -0.80
C VAL A 5 18.07 -5.22 -1.46
N ASP A 6 18.04 -5.15 -2.79
CA ASP A 6 16.82 -5.00 -3.57
C ASP A 6 16.93 -5.67 -4.94
N ASP A 7 15.78 -5.77 -5.62
CA ASP A 7 15.63 -6.19 -7.02
C ASP A 7 16.15 -7.61 -7.30
N THR A 8 15.85 -8.52 -6.37
CA THR A 8 16.16 -9.97 -6.47
C THR A 8 14.91 -10.82 -6.73
N ASP A 9 13.76 -10.17 -6.93
CA ASP A 9 12.50 -10.81 -7.27
C ASP A 9 12.15 -10.59 -8.74
N SER A 10 11.50 -11.58 -9.35
CA SER A 10 11.03 -11.50 -10.73
C SER A 10 9.56 -11.89 -10.84
N LEU A 11 8.97 -11.67 -12.02
CA LEU A 11 7.61 -12.13 -12.29
C LEU A 11 7.53 -13.67 -12.31
N HIS A 12 8.64 -14.32 -12.67
CA HIS A 12 8.77 -15.76 -12.89
C HIS A 12 9.29 -16.52 -11.65
N GLY A 13 9.91 -15.85 -10.68
CA GLY A 13 10.52 -16.48 -9.50
C GLY A 13 11.20 -15.48 -8.58
N GLY A 14 12.01 -15.96 -7.64
CA GLY A 14 12.78 -15.09 -6.73
C GLY A 14 11.95 -14.40 -5.63
N CYS A 15 12.64 -13.87 -4.62
CA CYS A 15 12.05 -13.03 -3.58
C CYS A 15 13.11 -12.36 -2.70
N THR A 16 13.12 -11.03 -2.66
CA THR A 16 14.02 -10.23 -1.81
C THR A 16 13.94 -10.58 -0.32
N THR A 17 12.75 -10.93 0.18
CA THR A 17 12.62 -11.33 1.59
C THR A 17 13.23 -12.71 1.86
N PHE A 18 13.19 -13.63 0.90
CA PHE A 18 13.81 -14.94 1.04
C PHE A 18 15.34 -14.86 0.94
N VAL A 19 15.87 -13.97 0.09
CA VAL A 19 17.31 -13.62 0.10
C VAL A 19 17.72 -13.10 1.48
N CYS A 20 16.94 -12.20 2.08
CA CYS A 20 17.21 -11.75 3.45
C CYS A 20 17.21 -12.89 4.47
N TYR A 21 16.29 -13.86 4.34
CA TYR A 21 16.22 -15.01 5.24
C TYR A 21 17.50 -15.84 5.17
N ARG A 22 18.00 -16.12 3.96
CA ARG A 22 19.27 -16.85 3.75
C ARG A 22 20.49 -16.05 4.25
N ILE A 23 20.50 -14.72 4.07
CA ILE A 23 21.56 -13.85 4.61
C ILE A 23 21.58 -13.95 6.14
N VAL A 24 20.42 -13.88 6.79
CA VAL A 24 20.33 -13.99 8.26
C VAL A 24 20.82 -15.35 8.75
N GLU A 25 20.41 -16.44 8.11
CA GLU A 25 20.86 -17.80 8.43
C GLU A 25 22.39 -17.90 8.36
N ARG A 26 23.00 -17.49 7.24
CA ARG A 26 24.45 -17.52 7.03
C ARG A 26 25.22 -16.62 8.01
N VAL A 27 24.70 -15.43 8.30
CA VAL A 27 25.33 -14.49 9.24
C VAL A 27 25.37 -15.06 10.66
N ILE A 28 24.30 -15.76 11.08
CA ILE A 28 24.22 -16.39 12.41
C ILE A 28 25.16 -17.60 12.50
N GLU A 29 25.20 -18.45 11.47
CA GLU A 29 26.11 -19.61 11.39
C GLU A 29 27.58 -19.20 11.54
N GLU A 30 27.93 -18.05 10.98
CA GLU A 30 29.28 -17.49 11.01
C GLU A 30 29.57 -16.69 12.30
N GLY A 31 28.65 -16.74 13.28
CA GLY A 31 28.85 -16.23 14.63
C GLY A 31 28.61 -14.74 14.81
N TYR A 32 27.93 -14.08 13.87
CA TYR A 32 27.49 -12.69 14.01
C TYR A 32 26.02 -12.59 14.42
N ASP A 33 25.65 -11.44 14.97
CA ASP A 33 24.31 -11.19 15.48
C ASP A 33 23.56 -10.19 14.61
N ILE A 34 22.24 -10.40 14.47
CA ILE A 34 21.33 -9.41 13.91
C ILE A 34 20.97 -8.39 15.00
N ILE A 35 21.05 -7.11 14.68
CA ILE A 35 20.70 -6.01 15.58
C ILE A 35 19.32 -5.47 15.22
N GLY A 36 18.35 -5.70 16.10
CA GLY A 36 16.94 -5.41 15.88
C GLY A 36 16.27 -6.47 15.00
N TYR A 37 15.24 -6.03 14.26
CA TYR A 37 14.57 -6.84 13.25
C TYR A 37 15.15 -6.55 11.86
N PRO A 38 15.24 -7.55 10.96
CA PRO A 38 15.31 -7.30 9.53
C PRO A 38 14.17 -6.37 9.09
N ARG A 39 14.39 -5.62 8.02
CA ARG A 39 13.46 -4.59 7.57
C ARG A 39 12.97 -4.87 6.16
N LEU A 40 11.68 -4.69 5.93
CA LEU A 40 11.06 -4.75 4.62
C LEU A 40 10.45 -3.37 4.31
N VAL A 41 11.09 -2.64 3.40
CA VAL A 41 10.78 -1.23 3.12
C VAL A 41 10.21 -1.12 1.72
N ARG A 42 8.94 -0.73 1.63
CA ARG A 42 8.25 -0.43 0.37
C ARG A 42 8.61 0.98 -0.11
N LEU A 43 8.92 1.10 -1.39
CA LEU A 43 9.25 2.37 -2.04
C LEU A 43 8.07 2.85 -2.90
N ASN A 44 8.29 3.85 -3.74
CA ASN A 44 7.22 4.50 -4.48
C ASN A 44 6.42 3.48 -5.33
N PRO A 45 5.14 3.26 -5.01
CA PRO A 45 4.40 2.14 -5.59
C PRO A 45 3.93 2.42 -7.03
N ASN A 46 4.16 3.62 -7.56
CA ASN A 46 3.75 4.06 -8.90
C ASN A 46 4.88 4.05 -9.93
N ILE A 47 6.10 3.66 -9.56
CA ILE A 47 7.23 3.58 -10.49
C ILE A 47 6.98 2.50 -11.55
N PRO A 48 7.24 2.76 -12.86
CA PRO A 48 7.04 1.78 -13.92
C PRO A 48 8.10 0.68 -13.92
N TRP A 49 9.32 0.97 -13.46
CA TRP A 49 10.44 0.02 -13.41
C TRP A 49 10.42 -0.89 -12.17
N LYS A 50 9.26 -1.08 -11.55
CA LYS A 50 9.13 -1.97 -10.40
C LYS A 50 8.93 -3.41 -10.86
N THR A 51 9.44 -4.35 -10.08
CA THR A 51 9.09 -5.77 -10.14
C THR A 51 7.72 -5.99 -9.46
N ARG A 52 7.67 -6.67 -8.29
CA ARG A 52 6.44 -6.89 -7.52
C ARG A 52 6.45 -6.13 -6.19
N GLY A 53 5.59 -5.13 -6.10
CA GLY A 53 5.35 -4.40 -4.85
C GLY A 53 6.48 -3.46 -4.41
N ASN A 54 7.52 -3.26 -5.24
CA ASN A 54 8.61 -2.28 -5.05
C ASN A 54 9.17 -2.26 -3.61
N GLY A 55 9.72 -3.38 -3.16
CA GLY A 55 10.14 -3.57 -1.77
C GLY A 55 11.58 -4.03 -1.64
N ALA A 56 12.38 -3.24 -0.93
CA ALA A 56 13.77 -3.53 -0.60
C ALA A 56 13.89 -4.01 0.85
N ILE A 57 14.96 -4.76 1.15
CA ILE A 57 15.27 -5.20 2.52
C ILE A 57 16.47 -4.46 3.08
N SER A 58 16.55 -4.35 4.41
CA SER A 58 17.79 -4.03 5.09
C SER A 58 17.90 -4.72 6.44
N LEU A 59 19.11 -4.95 6.91
CA LEU A 59 19.39 -5.48 8.23
C LEU A 59 20.65 -4.85 8.82
N CYS A 60 20.79 -4.93 10.14
CA CYS A 60 21.99 -4.50 10.85
C CYS A 60 22.69 -5.73 11.43
N VAL A 61 24.00 -5.84 11.20
CA VAL A 61 24.85 -6.93 11.67
C VAL A 61 25.94 -6.39 12.58
N GLY A 62 26.22 -7.09 13.68
CA GLY A 62 27.26 -6.75 14.64
C GLY A 62 27.44 -7.84 15.71
N ARG A 63 27.90 -7.46 16.91
CA ARG A 63 27.88 -8.31 18.10
C ARG A 63 26.78 -7.84 19.04
N GLY A 64 25.82 -8.71 19.32
CA GLY A 64 24.62 -8.42 20.09
C GLY A 64 24.91 -8.19 21.57
N ARG A 65 24.13 -7.30 22.20
CA ARG A 65 24.12 -7.10 23.66
C ARG A 65 22.69 -6.92 24.16
N GLY A 66 22.45 -7.35 25.39
CA GLY A 66 21.20 -7.08 26.10
C GLY A 66 20.08 -8.03 25.70
N ARG A 67 18.85 -7.49 25.61
CA ARG A 67 17.64 -8.28 25.40
C ARG A 67 17.60 -8.86 23.99
N LYS A 68 17.34 -10.18 23.92
CA LYS A 68 17.03 -10.90 22.69
C LYS A 68 15.55 -10.75 22.32
N VAL A 69 15.29 -10.70 21.02
CA VAL A 69 13.96 -10.78 20.43
C VAL A 69 13.95 -11.87 19.37
N ILE A 70 12.83 -12.60 19.25
CA ILE A 70 12.70 -13.60 18.19
C ILE A 70 12.47 -12.87 16.88
N ILE A 71 13.30 -13.16 15.88
CA ILE A 71 13.21 -12.54 14.55
C ILE A 71 12.84 -13.54 13.46
N GLY A 72 12.95 -14.84 13.72
CA GLY A 72 12.64 -15.87 12.74
C GLY A 72 12.92 -17.27 13.28
N GLY A 73 12.95 -18.25 12.39
CA GLY A 73 13.39 -19.60 12.69
C GLY A 73 13.14 -20.57 11.55
N ASN A 74 13.69 -21.76 11.70
CA ASN A 74 13.44 -22.92 10.85
C ASN A 74 12.96 -24.10 11.73
N GLU A 75 12.90 -25.30 11.17
CA GLU A 75 12.50 -26.50 11.92
C GLU A 75 13.45 -26.87 13.06
N LYS A 76 14.72 -26.46 12.97
CA LYS A 76 15.76 -26.83 13.94
C LYS A 76 15.82 -25.84 15.10
N GLU A 77 15.73 -24.55 14.80
CA GLU A 77 15.99 -23.51 15.79
C GLU A 77 15.28 -22.18 15.50
N LYS A 78 15.19 -21.36 16.54
CA LYS A 78 14.71 -19.97 16.45
C LYS A 78 15.89 -19.04 16.23
N PHE A 79 15.71 -18.07 15.35
CA PHE A 79 16.66 -16.99 15.13
C PHE A 79 16.36 -15.82 16.06
N TYR A 80 17.41 -15.27 16.65
CA TYR A 80 17.32 -14.17 17.60
C TYR A 80 18.04 -12.92 17.08
N GLY A 81 17.39 -11.77 17.24
CA GLY A 81 18.00 -10.46 17.12
C GLY A 81 18.26 -9.86 18.50
N PHE A 82 19.16 -8.88 18.57
CA PHE A 82 19.49 -8.15 19.79
C PHE A 82 19.08 -6.69 19.65
N LEU A 83 18.47 -6.11 20.68
CA LEU A 83 18.04 -4.70 20.61
C LEU A 83 19.22 -3.72 20.52
N GLU A 84 20.39 -4.13 21.01
CA GLU A 84 21.61 -3.34 20.96
C GLU A 84 22.75 -4.18 20.39
N GLY A 85 23.72 -3.51 19.76
CA GLY A 85 24.92 -4.15 19.23
C GLY A 85 26.15 -3.26 19.42
N LYS A 86 27.31 -3.91 19.50
CA LYS A 86 28.63 -3.28 19.46
C LYS A 86 29.51 -3.98 18.44
N GLY A 87 30.55 -3.29 17.99
CA GLY A 87 31.48 -3.81 16.99
C GLY A 87 30.85 -3.86 15.61
N ASP A 88 31.69 -3.68 14.61
CA ASP A 88 31.30 -3.89 13.22
C ASP A 88 31.70 -5.31 12.80
N ALA A 89 30.84 -5.94 12.01
CA ALA A 89 31.25 -7.12 11.24
C ALA A 89 32.24 -6.71 10.15
N GLU A 90 33.13 -7.63 9.77
CA GLU A 90 34.11 -7.39 8.72
C GLU A 90 33.40 -7.19 7.37
N ILE A 91 33.68 -6.08 6.69
CA ILE A 91 32.93 -5.68 5.48
C ILE A 91 33.17 -6.67 4.33
N SER A 92 34.42 -7.07 4.09
CA SER A 92 34.83 -8.07 3.08
C SER A 92 34.06 -9.38 3.25
N PHE A 93 33.91 -9.81 4.50
CA PHE A 93 33.18 -11.01 4.87
C PHE A 93 31.68 -10.90 4.55
N LEU A 94 31.03 -9.80 4.97
CA LEU A 94 29.63 -9.56 4.66
C LEU A 94 29.39 -9.44 3.16
N MET A 95 30.31 -8.81 2.42
CA MET A 95 30.23 -8.70 0.97
C MET A 95 30.26 -10.08 0.32
N LYS A 96 31.16 -10.97 0.74
CA LYS A 96 31.23 -12.35 0.25
C LYS A 96 29.91 -13.09 0.46
N ILE A 97 29.38 -13.07 1.69
CA ILE A 97 28.10 -13.73 2.02
C ILE A 97 26.96 -13.21 1.12
N VAL A 98 26.83 -11.89 1.00
CA VAL A 98 25.72 -11.28 0.27
C VAL A 98 25.84 -11.57 -1.23
N SER A 99 27.04 -11.46 -1.80
CA SER A 99 27.30 -11.79 -3.21
C SER A 99 27.00 -13.25 -3.52
N GLU A 100 27.52 -14.20 -2.72
CA GLU A 100 27.26 -15.64 -2.92
C GLU A 100 25.77 -15.95 -2.87
N ILE A 101 25.04 -15.41 -1.89
CA ILE A 101 23.60 -15.65 -1.77
C ILE A 101 22.82 -15.01 -2.93
N ILE A 102 23.20 -13.81 -3.36
CA ILE A 102 22.56 -13.19 -4.53
C ILE A 102 22.81 -14.03 -5.78
N GLU A 103 24.02 -14.53 -5.99
CA GLU A 103 24.37 -15.36 -7.15
C GLU A 103 23.68 -16.74 -7.13
N GLU A 104 23.57 -17.39 -5.96
CA GLU A 104 22.81 -18.64 -5.79
C GLU A 104 21.31 -18.48 -6.10
N MET A 105 20.78 -17.29 -5.83
CA MET A 105 19.35 -16.99 -5.83
C MET A 105 18.92 -16.14 -7.03
N ALA A 106 19.88 -15.62 -7.80
CA ALA A 106 19.64 -14.79 -8.97
C ALA A 106 18.89 -15.60 -10.01
N PHE A 107 17.75 -15.05 -10.44
CA PHE A 107 17.00 -15.57 -11.56
C PHE A 107 17.46 -14.85 -12.83
N GLU A 108 17.72 -15.56 -13.91
CA GLU A 108 18.00 -14.94 -15.21
C GLU A 108 16.70 -14.30 -15.76
N ASP A 109 16.49 -13.03 -15.45
CA ASP A 109 15.40 -12.19 -15.98
C ASP A 109 15.95 -10.79 -16.24
N ALA A 110 15.75 -10.28 -17.47
CA ALA A 110 16.22 -8.96 -17.89
C ALA A 110 15.66 -7.80 -17.03
N ASN A 111 14.54 -8.02 -16.32
CA ASN A 111 13.93 -7.04 -15.44
C ASN A 111 14.38 -7.16 -13.97
N THR A 112 15.20 -8.16 -13.63
CA THR A 112 15.72 -8.36 -12.28
C THR A 112 17.17 -7.87 -12.24
N ASN A 113 17.44 -6.78 -11.54
CA ASN A 113 18.76 -6.14 -11.49
C ASN A 113 19.26 -6.03 -10.04
N PRO A 114 19.64 -7.16 -9.41
CA PRO A 114 20.00 -7.19 -8.00
C PRO A 114 21.03 -6.13 -7.64
N GLY A 115 20.87 -5.55 -6.47
CA GLY A 115 21.85 -4.63 -5.92
C GLY A 115 21.91 -4.73 -4.41
N PHE A 116 23.11 -4.61 -3.88
CA PHE A 116 23.32 -4.56 -2.44
C PHE A 116 24.23 -3.41 -2.05
N VAL A 117 24.05 -2.93 -0.82
CA VAL A 117 24.89 -1.90 -0.20
C VAL A 117 25.27 -2.32 1.21
N ILE A 118 26.52 -2.06 1.59
CA ILE A 118 27.04 -2.28 2.94
C ILE A 118 27.63 -0.96 3.43
N CYS A 119 27.06 -0.41 4.49
CA CYS A 119 27.49 0.87 5.03
C CYS A 119 27.59 0.82 6.56
N LYS A 120 28.62 1.48 7.09
CA LYS A 120 28.80 1.64 8.54
C LYS A 120 27.79 2.63 9.12
N ARG A 121 27.53 3.72 8.39
CA ARG A 121 26.58 4.78 8.77
C ARG A 121 25.40 4.76 7.82
N LYS A 122 24.18 4.92 8.36
CA LYS A 122 22.96 5.02 7.55
C LYS A 122 23.01 6.25 6.65
N PRO A 123 22.56 6.14 5.39
CA PRO A 123 22.29 7.31 4.57
C PRO A 123 21.30 8.29 5.23
N PRO A 124 21.28 9.57 4.81
CA PRO A 124 20.33 10.56 5.29
C PRO A 124 18.88 10.11 5.09
N PRO A 125 17.94 10.45 5.99
CA PRO A 125 16.54 9.99 5.89
C PRO A 125 15.79 10.58 4.68
N SER A 126 16.32 11.66 4.10
CA SER A 126 15.79 12.26 2.87
C SER A 126 15.79 11.29 1.69
N ILE A 127 16.72 10.34 1.64
CA ILE A 127 16.80 9.33 0.58
C ILE A 127 15.59 8.41 0.62
N TYR A 128 15.23 7.89 1.78
CA TYR A 128 13.99 7.11 1.94
C TYR A 128 12.77 7.94 1.51
N TRP A 129 12.63 9.16 2.02
CA TRP A 129 11.47 10.00 1.70
C TRP A 129 11.36 10.31 0.22
N LYS A 130 12.49 10.56 -0.47
CA LYS A 130 12.52 10.73 -1.92
C LYS A 130 12.19 9.43 -2.65
N GLY A 131 12.69 8.28 -2.18
CA GLY A 131 12.45 6.96 -2.77
C GLY A 131 11.01 6.47 -2.63
N VAL A 132 10.31 6.81 -1.55
CA VAL A 132 8.90 6.39 -1.32
C VAL A 132 7.88 7.36 -1.94
N ARG A 133 8.28 8.60 -2.26
CA ARG A 133 7.38 9.67 -2.75
C ARG A 133 7.67 10.18 -4.16
N GLY A 134 8.82 9.85 -4.72
CA GLY A 134 9.30 10.37 -5.99
C GLY A 134 10.20 9.37 -6.72
N ILE A 135 11.16 9.89 -7.47
CA ILE A 135 12.12 9.13 -8.28
C ILE A 135 13.52 9.44 -7.79
N LEU A 136 14.32 8.39 -7.61
CA LEU A 136 15.77 8.47 -7.36
C LEU A 136 16.50 7.98 -8.62
N THR A 137 17.64 8.59 -8.94
CA THR A 137 18.50 8.14 -10.04
C THR A 137 19.68 7.34 -9.52
N PHE A 138 20.26 6.53 -10.41
CA PHE A 138 21.43 5.73 -10.08
C PHE A 138 22.64 6.61 -9.73
N GLU A 139 22.85 7.68 -10.49
CA GLU A 139 24.00 8.59 -10.33
C GLU A 139 23.96 9.33 -8.98
N GLU A 140 22.77 9.74 -8.55
CA GLU A 140 22.57 10.39 -7.26
C GLU A 140 22.92 9.45 -6.10
N ILE A 141 22.49 8.19 -6.19
CA ILE A 141 22.76 7.18 -5.16
C ILE A 141 24.22 6.75 -5.18
N LYS A 142 24.82 6.56 -6.36
CA LYS A 142 26.23 6.20 -6.49
C LYS A 142 27.12 7.24 -5.82
N LYS A 143 26.93 8.52 -6.15
CA LYS A 143 27.68 9.63 -5.53
C LYS A 143 27.57 9.62 -4.01
N LEU A 144 26.37 9.41 -3.48
CA LEU A 144 26.13 9.33 -2.04
C LEU A 144 26.86 8.15 -1.39
N LEU A 145 26.85 6.98 -2.02
CA LEU A 145 27.53 5.79 -1.49
C LEU A 145 29.05 5.98 -1.48
N ASP A 146 29.60 6.59 -2.53
CA ASP A 146 31.03 6.91 -2.63
C ASP A 146 31.43 7.92 -1.52
N GLU A 147 30.64 8.96 -1.28
CA GLU A 147 30.85 9.93 -0.18
C GLU A 147 30.76 9.30 1.22
N LEU A 148 29.92 8.28 1.39
CA LEU A 148 29.78 7.54 2.64
C LEU A 148 30.88 6.48 2.86
N GLY A 149 31.73 6.23 1.86
CA GLY A 149 32.67 5.11 1.86
C GLY A 149 31.96 3.76 2.00
N ALA A 150 30.75 3.64 1.43
CA ALA A 150 29.98 2.41 1.43
C ALA A 150 30.50 1.45 0.35
N LEU A 151 30.44 0.14 0.61
CA LEU A 151 30.63 -0.86 -0.43
C LEU A 151 29.29 -1.21 -1.05
N TYR A 152 29.27 -1.50 -2.34
CA TYR A 152 28.07 -1.93 -3.04
C TYR A 152 28.42 -2.85 -4.21
N GLY A 153 27.48 -3.70 -4.58
CA GLY A 153 27.55 -4.54 -5.77
C GLY A 153 26.28 -4.38 -6.59
N THR A 154 26.44 -4.46 -7.90
CA THR A 154 25.37 -4.27 -8.89
C THR A 154 25.38 -5.40 -9.89
N TYR A 155 24.21 -5.92 -10.21
CA TYR A 155 23.97 -6.88 -11.28
C TYR A 155 23.03 -6.23 -12.33
N GLY A 156 23.18 -6.61 -13.60
CA GLY A 156 22.39 -6.03 -14.68
C GLY A 156 22.59 -4.51 -14.85
N ASN A 157 21.49 -3.75 -14.90
CA ASN A 157 21.51 -2.29 -15.04
C ASN A 157 21.86 -1.52 -13.75
N GLY A 158 22.10 -2.24 -12.64
CA GLY A 158 22.53 -1.69 -11.35
C GLY A 158 21.49 -0.91 -10.55
N ARG A 159 20.21 -0.90 -10.94
CA ARG A 159 19.16 -0.14 -10.23
C ARG A 159 18.85 -0.65 -8.82
N GLY A 160 19.14 -1.91 -8.50
CA GLY A 160 18.90 -2.46 -7.16
C GLY A 160 19.57 -1.69 -6.02
N ILE A 161 20.68 -0.98 -6.25
CA ILE A 161 21.31 -0.18 -5.18
C ILE A 161 20.44 0.99 -4.73
N ILE A 162 19.51 1.47 -5.57
CA ILE A 162 18.62 2.58 -5.23
C ILE A 162 17.72 2.17 -4.06
N GLY A 163 17.05 1.02 -4.20
CA GLY A 163 16.15 0.56 -3.15
C GLY A 163 16.90 -0.01 -1.95
N ALA A 164 18.03 -0.68 -2.15
CA ALA A 164 18.91 -1.11 -1.07
C ALA A 164 19.40 0.08 -0.21
N THR A 165 19.74 1.21 -0.83
CA THR A 165 20.12 2.43 -0.10
C THR A 165 18.93 3.07 0.61
N ALA A 166 17.77 3.13 -0.06
CA ALA A 166 16.56 3.70 0.50
C ALA A 166 16.02 2.90 1.69
N SER A 167 16.15 1.56 1.69
CA SER A 167 15.76 0.72 2.82
C SER A 167 16.63 0.96 4.05
N VAL A 168 17.95 1.10 3.88
CA VAL A 168 18.87 1.41 4.98
C VAL A 168 18.66 2.83 5.53
N SER A 169 18.33 3.78 4.65
CA SER A 169 17.99 5.17 5.00
C SER A 169 16.76 5.28 5.92
N TRP A 170 15.85 4.31 5.86
CA TRP A 170 14.56 4.36 6.53
C TRP A 170 14.67 4.51 8.06
N ARG A 171 14.01 5.56 8.55
CA ARG A 171 13.82 5.86 9.97
C ARG A 171 12.31 5.94 10.22
N PRO A 172 11.69 4.93 10.84
CA PRO A 172 10.24 4.84 10.96
C PRO A 172 9.66 6.02 11.75
N ARG A 173 8.61 6.65 11.21
CA ARG A 173 7.71 7.54 11.98
C ARG A 173 6.50 6.77 12.51
N ASP A 174 5.95 5.90 11.66
CA ASP A 174 5.04 4.81 11.98
C ASP A 174 5.70 3.52 11.48
N ARG A 175 5.34 2.38 12.06
CA ARG A 175 5.88 1.07 11.68
C ARG A 175 4.88 -0.02 11.95
N THR A 176 5.02 -1.09 11.20
CA THR A 176 4.27 -2.32 11.34
C THR A 176 5.23 -3.49 11.24
N TYR A 177 4.73 -4.69 11.49
CA TYR A 177 5.51 -5.90 11.34
C TYR A 177 4.80 -6.84 10.38
N GLU A 178 5.58 -7.63 9.64
CA GLU A 178 5.08 -8.70 8.79
C GLU A 178 5.87 -9.96 9.10
N ILE A 179 5.18 -11.02 9.51
CA ILE A 179 5.76 -12.36 9.63
C ILE A 179 5.53 -13.09 8.32
N ILE A 180 6.60 -13.60 7.71
CA ILE A 180 6.58 -14.26 6.41
C ILE A 180 7.06 -15.69 6.58
N THR A 181 6.31 -16.66 6.06
CA THR A 181 6.69 -18.07 5.99
C THR A 181 7.19 -18.43 4.59
N TYR A 182 8.17 -19.34 4.50
CA TYR A 182 8.85 -19.70 3.26
C TYR A 182 8.70 -21.18 2.95
N ARG A 183 8.35 -21.51 1.70
CA ARG A 183 8.15 -22.88 1.21
C ARG A 183 9.48 -23.56 0.92
N TYR A 184 9.51 -24.87 1.06
CA TYR A 184 10.57 -25.70 0.50
C TYR A 184 10.66 -25.54 -1.02
N LYS A 185 11.86 -25.71 -1.57
CA LYS A 185 12.17 -25.42 -2.99
C LYS A 185 11.33 -26.26 -3.94
N GLU A 186 11.04 -27.50 -3.58
CA GLU A 186 10.26 -28.46 -4.38
C GLU A 186 8.79 -28.03 -4.53
N LYS A 187 8.31 -27.12 -3.69
CA LYS A 187 6.95 -26.57 -3.73
C LYS A 187 6.84 -25.28 -4.53
N TRP A 188 7.95 -24.64 -4.93
CA TRP A 188 7.89 -23.37 -5.66
C TRP A 188 7.14 -23.52 -6.98
N GLY A 189 6.38 -22.49 -7.38
CA GLY A 189 5.51 -22.55 -8.57
C GLY A 189 4.23 -23.39 -8.42
N THR A 190 4.13 -24.28 -7.43
CA THR A 190 2.91 -25.09 -7.21
C THR A 190 1.83 -24.32 -6.42
N ASN A 191 0.59 -24.82 -6.45
CA ASN A 191 -0.50 -24.28 -5.62
C ASN A 191 -0.17 -24.38 -4.13
N ARG A 192 -0.52 -23.32 -3.38
CA ARG A 192 -0.33 -23.25 -1.93
C ARG A 192 -1.53 -23.84 -1.22
N PHE A 193 -1.28 -24.50 -0.09
CA PHE A 193 -2.33 -24.83 0.86
C PHE A 193 -2.19 -23.98 2.12
N VAL A 194 -3.17 -23.10 2.34
CA VAL A 194 -3.36 -22.29 3.55
C VAL A 194 -4.86 -22.27 3.82
N ASP A 195 -5.25 -22.67 5.03
CA ASP A 195 -6.64 -22.91 5.38
C ASP A 195 -7.37 -21.59 5.71
N ASP A 196 -8.46 -21.33 5.00
CA ASP A 196 -9.25 -20.11 5.13
C ASP A 196 -9.96 -20.02 6.48
N GLU A 197 -10.44 -21.13 7.04
CA GLU A 197 -11.18 -21.13 8.31
C GLU A 197 -10.27 -20.75 9.47
N THR A 198 -9.05 -21.30 9.51
CA THR A 198 -8.04 -20.94 10.50
C THR A 198 -7.49 -19.53 10.29
N THR A 199 -7.43 -19.05 9.04
CA THR A 199 -7.09 -17.64 8.74
C THR A 199 -8.15 -16.69 9.32
N ILE A 200 -9.43 -17.02 9.18
CA ILE A 200 -10.55 -16.25 9.74
C ILE A 200 -10.53 -16.30 11.28
N ALA A 201 -10.24 -17.46 11.87
CA ALA A 201 -10.09 -17.59 13.32
C ALA A 201 -8.96 -16.70 13.85
N MET A 202 -7.78 -16.76 13.20
CA MET A 202 -6.63 -15.93 13.51
C MET A 202 -6.95 -14.43 13.41
N ASP A 203 -7.63 -13.98 12.35
CA ASP A 203 -7.97 -12.57 12.14
C ASP A 203 -8.87 -11.99 13.26
N LYS A 204 -9.72 -12.84 13.86
CA LYS A 204 -10.59 -12.47 14.99
C LYS A 204 -9.85 -12.47 16.33
N GLU A 205 -8.96 -13.43 16.54
CA GLU A 205 -8.22 -13.60 17.79
C GLU A 205 -7.07 -12.60 17.92
N CYS A 206 -6.25 -12.46 16.88
CA CYS A 206 -5.07 -11.61 16.85
C CYS A 206 -5.42 -10.17 16.45
N ARG A 207 -5.94 -9.39 17.39
CA ARG A 207 -6.53 -8.07 17.12
C ARG A 207 -5.57 -7.03 16.56
N SER A 208 -4.26 -7.16 16.81
CA SER A 208 -3.25 -6.25 16.26
C SER A 208 -2.94 -6.52 14.79
N THR A 209 -3.33 -7.69 14.28
CA THR A 209 -3.18 -8.03 12.86
C THR A 209 -4.18 -7.27 11.98
N PHE A 210 -3.86 -7.12 10.70
CA PHE A 210 -4.71 -6.43 9.74
C PHE A 210 -4.47 -6.92 8.32
N ASP A 211 -5.46 -6.68 7.45
CA ASP A 211 -5.45 -7.04 6.03
C ASP A 211 -5.34 -8.55 5.73
N ASN A 212 -5.79 -9.41 6.65
CA ASN A 212 -5.59 -10.85 6.53
C ASN A 212 -6.62 -11.54 5.62
N TYR A 213 -7.92 -11.28 5.85
CA TYR A 213 -9.01 -11.91 5.11
C TYR A 213 -10.01 -10.86 4.60
N ASP A 214 -10.45 -11.02 3.36
CA ASP A 214 -11.51 -10.21 2.78
C ASP A 214 -12.85 -10.92 2.91
N TYR A 215 -13.63 -10.57 3.94
CA TYR A 215 -14.92 -11.22 4.24
C TYR A 215 -15.96 -11.01 3.14
N ASP A 216 -15.96 -9.84 2.50
CA ASP A 216 -16.96 -9.50 1.48
C ASP A 216 -16.68 -10.23 0.17
N ASN A 217 -15.40 -10.39 -0.18
CA ASN A 217 -14.98 -11.04 -1.41
C ASN A 217 -14.59 -12.52 -1.20
N LYS A 218 -14.57 -13.01 0.04
CA LYS A 218 -14.11 -14.35 0.46
C LYS A 218 -12.72 -14.68 -0.08
N VAL A 219 -11.78 -13.77 0.14
CA VAL A 219 -10.40 -13.91 -0.34
C VAL A 219 -9.44 -13.93 0.83
N ASN A 220 -8.61 -14.97 0.88
CA ASN A 220 -7.46 -15.03 1.76
C ASN A 220 -6.33 -14.13 1.23
N ARG A 221 -5.95 -13.12 2.01
CA ARG A 221 -4.99 -12.08 1.60
C ARG A 221 -3.62 -12.20 2.25
N ILE A 222 -3.44 -13.17 3.15
CA ILE A 222 -2.11 -13.54 3.63
C ILE A 222 -1.35 -14.40 2.59
N VAL A 223 -2.04 -14.97 1.61
CA VAL A 223 -1.45 -15.85 0.58
C VAL A 223 -1.08 -15.06 -0.69
N PRO A 224 0.18 -15.11 -1.17
CA PRO A 224 0.58 -14.45 -2.41
C PRO A 224 0.12 -15.25 -3.64
N ASN A 225 -0.24 -14.54 -4.71
CA ASN A 225 -0.61 -15.11 -6.00
C ASN A 225 0.55 -15.07 -6.99
N SER A 226 1.65 -15.76 -6.66
CA SER A 226 2.88 -15.77 -7.48
C SER A 226 3.68 -17.06 -7.30
N PRO A 227 4.56 -17.44 -8.24
CA PRO A 227 5.38 -18.66 -8.11
C PRO A 227 6.49 -18.58 -7.04
N CYS A 228 6.57 -17.48 -6.29
CA CYS A 228 7.65 -17.16 -5.35
C CYS A 228 7.76 -18.14 -4.15
N PRO A 229 8.86 -18.06 -3.38
CA PRO A 229 9.10 -18.89 -2.20
C PRO A 229 8.16 -18.62 -1.01
N VAL A 230 7.46 -17.49 -0.96
CA VAL A 230 6.60 -17.15 0.20
C VAL A 230 5.39 -18.07 0.23
N LEU A 231 5.09 -18.65 1.40
CA LEU A 231 3.85 -19.41 1.65
C LEU A 231 2.72 -18.47 2.05
N TYR A 232 2.87 -17.73 3.14
CA TYR A 232 1.96 -16.66 3.53
C TYR A 232 2.70 -15.55 4.31
N GLY A 233 2.07 -14.39 4.43
CA GLY A 233 2.55 -13.27 5.24
C GLY A 233 1.42 -12.64 6.06
N ILE A 234 1.63 -12.48 7.37
CA ILE A 234 0.65 -11.88 8.29
C ILE A 234 1.18 -10.53 8.78
N ARG A 235 0.37 -9.47 8.67
CA ARG A 235 0.74 -8.12 9.10
C ARG A 235 0.14 -7.77 10.44
N GLY A 236 0.86 -7.02 11.26
CA GLY A 236 0.36 -6.58 12.57
C GLY A 236 1.18 -5.47 13.22
N GLU A 237 0.75 -5.06 14.41
CA GLU A 237 1.44 -4.03 15.22
C GLU A 237 2.46 -4.64 16.18
N LYS A 238 2.27 -5.89 16.58
CA LYS A 238 3.03 -6.54 17.67
C LYS A 238 3.72 -7.81 17.17
N PRO A 239 5.07 -7.87 17.17
CA PRO A 239 5.81 -9.07 16.77
C PRO A 239 5.42 -10.33 17.54
N GLU A 240 5.12 -10.20 18.83
CA GLU A 240 4.77 -11.35 19.68
C GLU A 240 3.40 -11.95 19.29
N GLU A 241 2.43 -11.10 18.93
CA GLU A 241 1.12 -11.56 18.46
C GLU A 241 1.22 -12.19 17.07
N LEU A 242 2.17 -11.77 16.23
CA LEU A 242 2.42 -12.39 14.93
C LEU A 242 2.93 -13.83 15.04
N ILE A 243 3.71 -14.15 16.07
CA ILE A 243 4.14 -15.53 16.34
C ILE A 243 2.91 -16.39 16.68
N MET A 244 2.04 -15.91 17.56
CA MET A 244 0.77 -16.58 17.88
C MET A 244 -0.10 -16.76 16.63
N ALA A 245 -0.24 -15.70 15.80
CA ALA A 245 -1.01 -15.74 14.57
C ALA A 245 -0.51 -16.82 13.61
N LYS A 246 0.81 -16.96 13.46
CA LYS A 246 1.45 -18.01 12.65
C LYS A 246 1.12 -19.42 13.15
N GLU A 247 1.01 -19.63 14.47
CA GLU A 247 0.66 -20.95 15.02
C GLU A 247 -0.81 -21.32 14.83
N ILE A 248 -1.72 -20.33 14.75
CA ILE A 248 -3.16 -20.58 14.52
C ILE A 248 -3.42 -21.00 13.06
N VAL A 249 -2.71 -20.40 12.10
CA VAL A 249 -2.93 -20.64 10.67
C VAL A 249 -2.43 -22.03 10.27
N ARG A 250 -3.34 -22.87 9.78
CA ARG A 250 -3.01 -24.19 9.24
C ARG A 250 -2.58 -24.06 7.77
N SER A 251 -1.47 -24.69 7.41
CA SER A 251 -0.93 -24.66 6.04
C SER A 251 -0.20 -25.97 5.71
N GLU A 252 0.33 -26.06 4.49
CA GLU A 252 1.39 -27.03 4.18
C GLU A 252 2.66 -26.74 5.00
N PRO A 253 3.56 -27.74 5.18
CA PRO A 253 4.86 -27.53 5.82
C PRO A 253 5.70 -26.47 5.10
N TYR A 254 6.49 -25.72 5.87
CA TYR A 254 7.32 -24.63 5.38
C TYR A 254 8.74 -24.75 5.94
N LEU A 255 9.71 -24.29 5.15
CA LEU A 255 11.15 -24.32 5.43
C LEU A 255 11.51 -23.49 6.68
N GLY A 256 10.91 -22.31 6.80
CA GLY A 256 11.21 -21.37 7.87
C GLY A 256 10.37 -20.11 7.77
N TRP A 257 10.63 -19.16 8.67
CA TRP A 257 9.88 -17.93 8.78
C TRP A 257 10.73 -16.79 9.33
N MET A 258 10.32 -15.55 9.05
CA MET A 258 11.01 -14.36 9.53
C MET A 258 10.03 -13.20 9.76
N ILE A 259 10.30 -12.38 10.79
CA ILE A 259 9.57 -11.16 11.11
C ILE A 259 10.37 -9.96 10.60
N PHE A 260 9.70 -9.11 9.84
CA PHE A 260 10.25 -7.85 9.35
C PHE A 260 9.62 -6.65 10.05
N GLU A 261 10.42 -5.66 10.42
CA GLU A 261 9.95 -4.29 10.68
C GLU A 261 9.68 -3.60 9.33
N THR A 262 8.49 -3.03 9.13
CA THR A 262 8.05 -2.54 7.82
C THR A 262 7.37 -1.19 7.88
N ASN A 263 7.36 -0.50 6.73
CA ASN A 263 6.55 0.71 6.51
C ASN A 263 5.18 0.41 5.88
N GLN A 264 4.75 -0.86 5.84
CA GLN A 264 3.47 -1.22 5.25
C GLN A 264 2.32 -0.73 6.11
N GLY A 265 1.25 -0.22 5.50
CA GLY A 265 0.10 0.32 6.24
C GLY A 265 0.38 1.62 6.99
N THR A 266 1.28 2.48 6.49
CA THR A 266 1.70 3.74 7.16
C THR A 266 1.29 5.02 6.41
N ASP A 267 0.88 4.93 5.14
CA ASP A 267 0.70 6.06 4.21
C ASP A 267 1.98 6.88 3.93
N ASP A 268 3.18 6.33 4.14
CA ASP A 268 4.43 7.07 3.93
C ASP A 268 4.59 7.64 2.50
N HIS A 269 3.97 7.02 1.49
CA HIS A 269 3.95 7.48 0.09
C HIS A 269 3.08 8.71 -0.16
N LEU A 270 2.12 9.00 0.71
CA LEU A 270 1.11 10.04 0.49
C LEU A 270 1.61 11.44 0.84
N GLN A 271 1.28 12.41 -0.01
CA GLN A 271 1.68 13.81 0.14
C GLN A 271 0.49 14.74 -0.08
N LYS A 272 0.24 15.67 0.84
CA LYS A 272 -0.78 16.71 0.62
C LYS A 272 -0.30 17.65 -0.49
N LYS A 273 -1.12 17.85 -1.52
CA LYS A 273 -0.79 18.71 -2.67
C LYS A 273 -2.00 19.48 -3.17
N LYS A 274 -1.74 20.61 -3.82
CA LYS A 274 -2.71 21.29 -4.69
C LYS A 274 -2.71 20.64 -6.06
N ILE A 275 -3.84 20.69 -6.77
CA ILE A 275 -3.99 19.99 -8.06
C ILE A 275 -2.91 20.40 -9.08
N LYS A 276 -2.56 21.69 -9.15
CA LYS A 276 -1.53 22.20 -10.06
C LYS A 276 -0.10 21.68 -9.78
N GLU A 277 0.16 21.20 -8.56
CA GLU A 277 1.49 20.74 -8.12
C GLU A 277 1.71 19.23 -8.30
N ILE A 278 0.65 18.52 -8.69
CA ILE A 278 0.65 17.06 -8.84
C ILE A 278 1.51 16.70 -10.04
N LYS A 279 2.43 15.75 -9.85
CA LYS A 279 3.24 15.19 -10.93
C LYS A 279 2.92 13.71 -11.13
N PRO A 280 3.17 13.15 -12.34
CA PRO A 280 3.10 11.71 -12.56
C PRO A 280 3.95 10.94 -11.55
N PHE A 281 3.52 9.70 -11.25
CA PHE A 281 4.19 8.76 -10.36
C PHE A 281 4.24 9.15 -8.87
N GLU A 282 3.63 10.26 -8.46
CA GLU A 282 3.47 10.61 -7.05
C GLU A 282 2.25 9.95 -6.42
N SER A 283 2.18 9.91 -5.09
CA SER A 283 0.94 9.60 -4.38
C SER A 283 0.50 10.79 -3.54
N VAL A 284 -0.78 11.15 -3.65
CA VAL A 284 -1.27 12.46 -3.20
C VAL A 284 -2.50 12.34 -2.31
N ILE A 285 -2.64 13.35 -1.44
CA ILE A 285 -3.85 13.66 -0.69
C ILE A 285 -4.34 15.01 -1.21
N VAL A 286 -5.52 15.03 -1.83
CA VAL A 286 -6.07 16.23 -2.47
C VAL A 286 -7.47 16.47 -1.95
N ARG A 287 -7.72 17.66 -1.40
CA ARG A 287 -9.06 18.12 -1.02
C ARG A 287 -9.62 19.00 -2.12
N GLY A 288 -10.83 18.70 -2.57
CA GLY A 288 -11.51 19.47 -3.60
C GLY A 288 -13.02 19.25 -3.61
N THR A 289 -13.66 19.83 -4.61
CA THR A 289 -15.09 19.71 -4.87
C THR A 289 -15.31 18.89 -6.13
N VAL A 290 -16.27 17.96 -6.11
CA VAL A 290 -16.66 17.18 -7.28
C VAL A 290 -17.30 18.11 -8.31
N THR A 291 -16.72 18.22 -9.50
CA THR A 291 -17.18 19.11 -10.59
C THR A 291 -17.79 18.37 -11.77
N GLU A 292 -17.53 17.07 -11.89
CA GLU A 292 -18.20 16.19 -12.85
C GLU A 292 -18.70 14.96 -12.10
N GLU A 293 -19.97 14.61 -12.28
CA GLU A 293 -20.56 13.46 -11.61
C GLU A 293 -19.86 12.14 -12.02
N PRO A 294 -19.84 11.14 -11.12
CA PRO A 294 -19.27 9.85 -11.42
C PRO A 294 -19.93 9.15 -12.62
N TYR A 295 -19.13 8.72 -13.59
CA TYR A 295 -19.58 7.89 -14.72
C TYR A 295 -18.81 6.56 -14.76
N THR A 296 -19.46 5.52 -15.27
CA THR A 296 -18.90 4.17 -15.38
C THR A 296 -18.57 3.86 -16.84
N ILE A 297 -17.37 3.33 -17.10
CA ILE A 297 -16.95 2.86 -18.43
C ILE A 297 -16.99 1.32 -18.53
N PRO A 298 -16.92 0.73 -19.74
CA PRO A 298 -16.74 -0.72 -19.90
C PRO A 298 -15.58 -1.25 -19.07
N GLY A 299 -15.73 -2.45 -18.50
CA GLY A 299 -14.82 -2.99 -17.46
C GLY A 299 -15.19 -2.57 -16.03
N GLY A 300 -16.16 -1.65 -15.86
CA GLY A 300 -16.73 -1.31 -14.56
C GLY A 300 -15.87 -0.33 -13.74
N HIS A 301 -14.96 0.40 -14.38
CA HIS A 301 -14.20 1.48 -13.75
C HIS A 301 -15.07 2.72 -13.60
N VAL A 302 -14.91 3.45 -12.50
CA VAL A 302 -15.71 4.66 -12.20
C VAL A 302 -14.79 5.88 -12.16
N PHE A 303 -15.14 6.92 -12.90
CA PHE A 303 -14.38 8.16 -13.01
C PHE A 303 -15.22 9.35 -12.58
N PHE A 304 -14.60 10.38 -12.02
CA PHE A 304 -15.21 11.69 -11.75
C PHE A 304 -14.13 12.78 -11.81
N LYS A 305 -14.53 14.06 -11.91
CA LYS A 305 -13.59 15.19 -11.80
C LYS A 305 -13.67 15.87 -10.44
N LEU A 306 -12.49 16.20 -9.93
CA LEU A 306 -12.28 16.95 -8.71
C LEU A 306 -11.58 18.26 -9.05
N SER A 307 -12.06 19.37 -8.49
CA SER A 307 -11.43 20.68 -8.63
C SER A 307 -11.10 21.30 -7.28
N ASP A 308 -10.00 22.06 -7.24
CA ASP A 308 -9.62 22.93 -6.15
C ASP A 308 -9.39 24.36 -6.69
N SER A 309 -8.85 25.26 -5.87
CA SER A 309 -8.58 26.64 -6.30
C SER A 309 -7.49 26.78 -7.38
N THR A 310 -6.79 25.69 -7.72
CA THR A 310 -5.61 25.70 -8.60
C THR A 310 -5.81 24.95 -9.92
N GLY A 311 -6.79 24.04 -9.99
CA GLY A 311 -7.05 23.28 -11.20
C GLY A 311 -8.13 22.21 -11.04
N SER A 312 -8.21 21.32 -12.03
CA SER A 312 -9.10 20.16 -12.05
C SER A 312 -8.30 18.90 -12.39
N ILE A 313 -8.66 17.77 -11.81
CA ILE A 313 -8.04 16.47 -12.07
C ILE A 313 -9.08 15.35 -12.08
N THR A 314 -8.84 14.34 -12.91
CA THR A 314 -9.65 13.14 -12.97
C THR A 314 -9.26 12.18 -11.84
N CYS A 315 -10.26 11.61 -11.17
CA CYS A 315 -10.11 10.59 -10.14
C CYS A 315 -10.79 9.30 -10.60
N ALA A 316 -10.19 8.14 -10.28
CA ALA A 316 -10.68 6.85 -10.73
C ALA A 316 -10.71 5.79 -9.62
N ALA A 317 -11.81 5.03 -9.57
CA ALA A 317 -11.91 3.77 -8.84
C ALA A 317 -12.04 2.61 -9.84
N PHE A 318 -10.95 1.84 -10.00
CA PHE A 318 -10.88 0.75 -10.96
C PHE A 318 -11.66 -0.49 -10.52
N GLU A 319 -11.97 -1.39 -11.45
CA GLU A 319 -12.65 -2.66 -11.22
C GLU A 319 -12.16 -3.41 -9.97
N PRO A 320 -10.84 -3.56 -9.73
CA PRO A 320 -10.34 -4.33 -8.60
C PRO A 320 -10.75 -3.78 -7.23
N THR A 321 -11.20 -2.52 -7.14
CA THR A 321 -11.66 -1.90 -5.89
C THR A 321 -13.07 -2.37 -5.46
N LYS A 322 -13.73 -3.22 -6.26
CA LYS A 322 -15.01 -3.90 -5.93
C LYS A 322 -16.07 -2.92 -5.39
N ARG A 323 -16.57 -3.15 -4.16
CA ARG A 323 -17.63 -2.35 -3.54
C ARG A 323 -17.28 -0.87 -3.36
N PHE A 324 -16.00 -0.52 -3.31
CA PHE A 324 -15.56 0.87 -3.17
C PHE A 324 -16.09 1.75 -4.31
N ARG A 325 -16.24 1.18 -5.51
CA ARG A 325 -16.87 1.84 -6.67
C ARG A 325 -18.29 2.32 -6.38
N ASN A 326 -19.06 1.62 -5.54
CA ASN A 326 -20.42 2.03 -5.18
C ASN A 326 -20.44 3.29 -4.31
N ILE A 327 -19.40 3.47 -3.48
CA ILE A 327 -19.21 4.72 -2.72
C ILE A 327 -18.94 5.87 -3.69
N VAL A 328 -18.02 5.66 -4.64
CA VAL A 328 -17.67 6.67 -5.64
C VAL A 328 -18.88 7.03 -6.51
N ARG A 329 -19.68 6.05 -6.97
CA ARG A 329 -20.92 6.28 -7.74
C ARG A 329 -21.96 7.12 -6.99
N GLY A 330 -21.94 7.12 -5.67
CA GLY A 330 -22.88 7.89 -4.86
C GLY A 330 -22.54 9.38 -4.78
N LEU A 331 -21.34 9.80 -5.20
CA LEU A 331 -20.92 11.20 -5.20
C LEU A 331 -21.76 12.04 -6.18
N LYS A 332 -21.89 13.33 -5.88
CA LYS A 332 -22.66 14.30 -6.65
C LYS A 332 -21.88 15.59 -6.82
N GLU A 333 -22.18 16.32 -7.89
CA GLU A 333 -21.54 17.60 -8.17
C GLU A 333 -21.76 18.59 -7.01
N GLY A 334 -20.66 19.14 -6.49
CA GLY A 334 -20.62 20.03 -5.34
C GLY A 334 -20.33 19.34 -4.00
N ASP A 335 -20.18 18.01 -3.96
CA ASP A 335 -19.64 17.33 -2.78
C ASP A 335 -18.19 17.73 -2.52
N VAL A 336 -17.85 17.97 -1.26
CA VAL A 336 -16.47 18.27 -0.84
C VAL A 336 -15.84 16.98 -0.33
N VAL A 337 -14.76 16.56 -0.96
CA VAL A 337 -14.06 15.30 -0.66
C VAL A 337 -12.56 15.51 -0.55
N GLU A 338 -11.90 14.60 0.14
CA GLU A 338 -10.45 14.45 0.16
C GLU A 338 -10.11 13.06 -0.39
N VAL A 339 -9.38 13.03 -1.51
CA VAL A 339 -9.00 11.82 -2.23
C VAL A 339 -7.56 11.44 -1.89
N TYR A 340 -7.30 10.14 -1.83
CA TYR A 340 -5.99 9.57 -1.51
C TYR A 340 -5.65 8.56 -2.60
N GLY A 341 -4.50 8.70 -3.27
CA GLY A 341 -4.17 7.78 -4.36
C GLY A 341 -2.88 8.06 -5.10
N GLY A 342 -2.46 7.09 -5.90
CA GLY A 342 -1.32 7.21 -6.82
C GLY A 342 -1.71 7.90 -8.12
N VAL A 343 -0.79 8.68 -8.69
CA VAL A 343 -1.01 9.45 -9.91
C VAL A 343 -0.43 8.69 -11.10
N HIS A 344 -1.29 8.33 -12.04
CA HIS A 344 -0.90 7.74 -13.31
C HIS A 344 -0.56 8.83 -14.33
N GLU A 345 0.40 8.57 -15.22
CA GLU A 345 0.83 9.54 -16.23
C GLU A 345 -0.18 9.70 -17.37
N MET A 346 -0.62 8.57 -17.96
CA MET A 346 -1.53 8.58 -19.12
C MET A 346 -2.62 7.50 -19.01
N PRO A 347 -3.92 7.86 -18.89
CA PRO A 347 -4.41 9.22 -18.70
C PRO A 347 -3.99 9.78 -17.33
N PHE A 348 -3.75 11.09 -17.26
CA PHE A 348 -3.35 11.77 -16.02
C PHE A 348 -4.48 11.72 -14.99
N THR A 349 -4.37 10.81 -14.02
CA THR A 349 -5.49 10.38 -13.17
C THR A 349 -5.01 10.00 -11.77
N ILE A 350 -5.80 10.33 -10.75
CA ILE A 350 -5.60 9.82 -9.38
C ILE A 350 -6.32 8.47 -9.23
N ASN A 351 -5.56 7.41 -9.00
CA ASN A 351 -6.04 6.07 -8.73
C ASN A 351 -6.36 5.94 -7.23
N LEU A 352 -7.64 5.89 -6.89
CA LEU A 352 -8.10 5.98 -5.50
C LEU A 352 -7.73 4.75 -4.67
N GLU A 353 -7.15 5.01 -3.50
CA GLU A 353 -6.89 4.05 -2.42
C GLU A 353 -7.85 4.27 -1.25
N LYS A 354 -8.16 5.54 -0.94
CA LYS A 354 -9.09 5.97 0.11
C LYS A 354 -9.83 7.24 -0.32
N LEU A 355 -10.99 7.45 0.28
CA LEU A 355 -11.83 8.62 0.07
C LEU A 355 -12.35 9.09 1.42
N ARG A 356 -12.21 10.38 1.71
CA ARG A 356 -12.90 11.01 2.84
C ARG A 356 -13.94 11.98 2.32
N ILE A 357 -15.20 11.73 2.65
CA ILE A 357 -16.29 12.66 2.38
C ILE A 357 -16.26 13.71 3.50
N ILE A 358 -15.95 14.95 3.14
CA ILE A 358 -15.87 16.08 4.09
C ILE A 358 -17.24 16.71 4.27
N LYS A 359 -17.95 16.94 3.16
CA LYS A 359 -19.29 17.53 3.18
C LYS A 359 -20.11 17.03 2.00
N LEU A 360 -21.31 16.55 2.27
CA LEU A 360 -22.27 16.19 1.22
C LEU A 360 -23.13 17.39 0.86
N LYS A 361 -23.32 17.63 -0.44
CA LYS A 361 -24.29 18.62 -0.92
C LYS A 361 -25.71 18.07 -0.80
N ASP A 362 -26.62 18.93 -0.37
CA ASP A 362 -28.05 18.66 -0.40
C ASP A 362 -28.56 18.67 -1.84
N VAL A 363 -29.12 17.54 -2.25
CA VAL A 363 -29.71 17.39 -3.58
C VAL A 363 -31.24 17.41 -3.44
N MET A 364 -31.87 18.38 -4.08
CA MET A 364 -33.33 18.53 -4.08
C MET A 364 -33.92 17.82 -5.31
N ILE A 365 -34.77 16.82 -5.08
CA ILE A 365 -35.50 16.13 -6.15
C ILE A 365 -36.90 16.72 -6.24
N LYS A 366 -37.32 17.03 -7.46
CA LYS A 366 -38.70 17.44 -7.73
C LYS A 366 -39.63 16.23 -7.62
N LEU A 367 -40.64 16.31 -6.76
CA LEU A 367 -41.65 15.28 -6.57
C LEU A 367 -42.81 15.44 -7.54
N GLU A 368 -43.39 16.63 -7.57
CA GLU A 368 -44.64 16.89 -8.29
C GLU A 368 -44.63 18.29 -8.89
N ASN A 369 -45.32 18.44 -10.02
CA ASN A 369 -45.62 19.75 -10.58
C ASN A 369 -46.58 20.50 -9.64
N PRO A 370 -46.51 21.84 -9.60
CA PRO A 370 -47.44 22.65 -8.82
C PRO A 370 -48.89 22.39 -9.19
N VAL A 371 -49.78 22.61 -8.24
CA VAL A 371 -51.22 22.53 -8.41
C VAL A 371 -51.77 23.92 -8.82
N CYS A 372 -52.61 24.02 -9.86
CA CYS A 372 -53.24 25.30 -10.26
C CYS A 372 -54.07 25.82 -9.08
N LYS A 373 -53.68 26.97 -8.52
CA LYS A 373 -54.40 27.65 -7.42
C LYS A 373 -55.86 28.00 -7.76
N LEU A 374 -56.21 28.09 -9.06
CA LEU A 374 -57.57 28.42 -9.52
C LEU A 374 -58.47 27.19 -9.72
N CYS A 375 -57.92 26.03 -10.09
CA CYS A 375 -58.74 24.88 -10.51
C CYS A 375 -58.34 23.54 -9.89
N GLY A 376 -57.34 23.52 -9.00
CA GLY A 376 -56.92 22.34 -8.25
C GLY A 376 -56.24 21.23 -9.05
N LYS A 377 -55.97 21.41 -10.35
CA LYS A 377 -55.30 20.38 -11.19
C LYS A 377 -53.79 20.60 -11.22
N HIS A 378 -53.01 19.51 -11.25
CA HIS A 378 -51.57 19.60 -11.49
C HIS A 378 -51.28 20.25 -12.85
N MET A 379 -50.34 21.19 -12.83
CA MET A 379 -49.90 21.94 -14.00
C MET A 379 -48.93 21.07 -14.83
N LYS A 380 -48.83 21.33 -16.13
CA LYS A 380 -47.84 20.66 -17.01
C LYS A 380 -46.63 21.56 -17.21
N SER A 381 -45.46 20.96 -17.47
CA SER A 381 -44.26 21.73 -17.82
C SER A 381 -44.47 22.50 -19.12
N ALA A 382 -44.06 23.78 -19.14
CA ALA A 382 -44.11 24.64 -20.32
C ALA A 382 -42.81 24.60 -21.15
N GLY A 383 -41.86 23.73 -20.78
CA GLY A 383 -40.51 23.63 -21.37
C GLY A 383 -39.41 23.99 -20.35
N LYS A 384 -38.16 23.64 -20.67
CA LYS A 384 -36.99 23.89 -19.81
C LYS A 384 -36.88 25.40 -19.48
N GLY A 385 -36.91 25.77 -18.20
CA GLY A 385 -36.79 27.16 -17.75
C GLY A 385 -38.03 28.04 -17.99
N LYS A 386 -39.17 27.45 -18.40
CA LYS A 386 -40.41 28.21 -18.69
C LYS A 386 -41.50 28.00 -17.63
N GLY A 387 -41.19 27.31 -16.54
CA GLY A 387 -42.14 27.00 -15.47
C GLY A 387 -43.23 26.03 -15.90
N TYR A 388 -44.41 26.19 -15.31
CA TYR A 388 -45.58 25.33 -15.52
C TYR A 388 -46.76 26.11 -16.03
N ARG A 389 -47.62 25.44 -16.81
CA ARG A 389 -48.90 25.97 -17.28
C ARG A 389 -50.01 24.99 -16.97
N CYS A 390 -51.13 25.50 -16.46
CA CYS A 390 -52.33 24.68 -16.33
C CYS A 390 -53.06 24.58 -17.67
N MET A 391 -53.39 23.35 -18.07
CA MET A 391 -54.12 23.09 -19.31
C MET A 391 -55.62 23.48 -19.25
N LYS A 392 -56.19 23.63 -18.04
CA LYS A 392 -57.61 23.99 -17.85
C LYS A 392 -57.81 25.50 -17.66
N CYS A 393 -57.07 26.07 -16.71
CA CYS A 393 -57.24 27.46 -16.27
C CYS A 393 -56.31 28.45 -17.03
N GLY A 394 -55.32 27.94 -17.79
CA GLY A 394 -54.34 28.77 -18.50
C GLY A 394 -53.28 29.44 -17.62
N SER A 395 -53.45 29.45 -16.29
CA SER A 395 -52.52 30.04 -15.34
C SER A 395 -51.12 29.44 -15.43
N ARG A 396 -50.13 30.22 -14.98
CA ARG A 396 -48.72 29.82 -14.96
C ARG A 396 -48.20 29.78 -13.53
N ALA A 397 -47.21 28.93 -13.31
CA ALA A 397 -46.48 28.82 -12.05
C ALA A 397 -44.98 28.74 -12.35
N ASP A 398 -44.18 29.27 -11.43
CA ASP A 398 -42.73 29.25 -11.55
C ASP A 398 -42.15 27.84 -11.29
N GLU A 399 -40.90 27.58 -11.69
CA GLU A 399 -40.22 26.32 -11.38
C GLU A 399 -40.08 26.08 -9.86
N SER A 400 -39.91 27.16 -9.09
CA SER A 400 -39.83 27.14 -7.63
C SER A 400 -41.13 26.74 -6.92
N GLU A 401 -42.29 26.86 -7.59
CA GLU A 401 -43.57 26.43 -7.04
C GLU A 401 -43.78 24.91 -7.11
N ALA A 402 -42.89 24.19 -7.79
CA ALA A 402 -42.87 22.74 -7.72
C ALA A 402 -42.49 22.25 -6.33
N ARG A 403 -43.03 21.11 -5.92
CA ARG A 403 -42.67 20.53 -4.63
C ARG A 403 -41.37 19.75 -4.78
N PHE A 404 -40.39 20.10 -3.96
CA PHE A 404 -39.12 19.41 -3.88
C PHE A 404 -38.98 18.68 -2.55
N ARG A 405 -38.19 17.60 -2.55
CA ARG A 405 -37.76 16.89 -1.35
C ARG A 405 -36.26 16.68 -1.41
N LYS A 406 -35.60 16.82 -0.26
CA LYS A 406 -34.20 16.45 -0.11
C LYS A 406 -34.03 14.95 -0.36
N MET A 407 -33.18 14.60 -1.33
CA MET A 407 -32.81 13.23 -1.62
C MET A 407 -32.13 12.63 -0.39
N ASP A 408 -32.65 11.50 0.09
CA ASP A 408 -31.96 10.74 1.12
C ASP A 408 -30.78 9.99 0.48
N ARG A 409 -29.57 10.32 0.91
CA ARG A 409 -28.32 9.78 0.33
C ARG A 409 -27.81 8.67 1.23
N LYS A 410 -27.49 7.51 0.64
CA LYS A 410 -26.87 6.39 1.37
C LYS A 410 -25.47 6.71 1.90
N LEU A 411 -24.78 7.67 1.28
CA LEU A 411 -23.47 8.12 1.71
C LEU A 411 -23.56 8.96 2.98
N ARG A 412 -22.58 8.76 3.86
CA ARG A 412 -22.35 9.58 5.07
C ARG A 412 -20.99 10.28 4.98
N GLU A 413 -20.85 11.38 5.69
CA GLU A 413 -19.56 12.02 5.89
C GLU A 413 -18.62 11.11 6.68
N GLY A 414 -17.32 11.12 6.35
CA GLY A 414 -16.34 10.22 6.95
C GLY A 414 -15.45 9.51 5.94
N PHE A 415 -14.68 8.54 6.43
CA PHE A 415 -13.70 7.80 5.65
C PHE A 415 -14.28 6.53 5.03
N TYR A 416 -13.83 6.26 3.81
CA TYR A 416 -14.07 5.04 3.06
C TYR A 416 -12.73 4.56 2.49
N GLU A 417 -12.53 3.25 2.46
CA GLU A 417 -11.33 2.62 1.90
C GLU A 417 -11.68 1.49 0.95
N VAL A 418 -10.72 1.14 0.09
CA VAL A 418 -10.80 -0.06 -0.74
C VAL A 418 -10.85 -1.32 0.13
N PRO A 419 -11.49 -2.40 -0.36
CA PRO A 419 -11.52 -3.68 0.35
C PRO A 419 -10.11 -4.27 0.50
N VAL A 420 -9.95 -5.24 1.39
CA VAL A 420 -8.65 -5.86 1.73
C VAL A 420 -7.97 -6.41 0.48
N CYS A 421 -8.73 -7.02 -0.43
CA CYS A 421 -8.20 -7.58 -1.67
C CYS A 421 -7.53 -6.55 -2.60
N ALA A 422 -7.92 -5.28 -2.49
CA ALA A 422 -7.47 -4.19 -3.36
C ALA A 422 -6.50 -3.23 -2.67
N ARG A 423 -6.19 -3.46 -1.38
CA ARG A 423 -5.32 -2.58 -0.60
C ARG A 423 -3.87 -2.72 -1.06
N ARG A 424 -3.20 -1.59 -1.25
CA ARG A 424 -1.77 -1.56 -1.58
C ARG A 424 -0.95 -1.67 -0.30
N HIS A 425 0.29 -2.14 -0.40
CA HIS A 425 1.16 -2.39 0.75
C HIS A 425 1.33 -1.18 1.69
N LEU A 426 1.47 0.03 1.14
CA LEU A 426 1.70 1.24 1.94
C LEU A 426 0.40 1.88 2.48
N SER A 427 -0.76 1.58 1.91
CA SER A 427 -2.03 2.23 2.28
C SER A 427 -2.42 1.87 3.70
N LYS A 428 -2.45 2.85 4.61
CA LYS A 428 -2.86 2.67 6.01
C LYS A 428 -4.34 2.33 6.10
N PRO A 429 -4.72 1.14 6.61
CA PRO A 429 -6.11 0.76 6.77
C PRO A 429 -6.82 1.61 7.83
N LEU A 430 -8.13 1.81 7.68
CA LEU A 430 -8.95 2.60 8.64
C LEU A 430 -8.84 2.07 10.08
N LYS A 431 -8.69 0.75 10.25
CA LYS A 431 -8.45 0.08 11.56
C LYS A 431 -7.26 0.68 12.32
N ARG A 432 -6.27 1.22 11.61
CA ARG A 432 -5.09 1.89 12.19
C ARG A 432 -5.23 3.40 12.31
N LEU A 433 -6.15 4.03 11.59
CA LEU A 433 -6.36 5.48 11.70
C LEU A 433 -7.08 5.85 13.00
N THR A 434 -8.08 5.06 13.40
CA THR A 434 -8.91 5.29 14.59
C THR A 434 -8.13 5.18 15.91
N LYS A 435 -7.04 4.40 15.96
CA LYS A 435 -6.14 4.34 17.13
C LYS A 435 -5.36 5.64 17.38
N THR A 436 -5.21 6.48 16.36
CA THR A 436 -4.45 7.74 16.45
C THR A 436 -5.30 8.91 16.97
N VAL A 437 -6.62 8.73 17.12
CA VAL A 437 -7.55 9.78 17.60
C VAL A 437 -7.78 9.68 19.11
N PHE A 438 -7.30 8.61 19.77
CA PHE A 438 -7.48 8.36 21.21
C PHE A 438 -6.15 8.19 21.97
N ASN A 439 -5.07 8.82 21.51
CA ASN A 439 -3.85 9.00 22.30
C ASN A 439 -3.45 10.46 22.32
#